data_AF-A0A520HFI6-F1
#
_entry.id   AF-A0A520HFI6-F1
#
_cell.length_a   1.000
_cell.length_b   1.000
_cell.length_c   1.000
_cell.angle_alpha   90.00
_cell.angle_beta   90.00
_cell.angle_gamma   90.00
#
_symmetry.space_group_name_H-M   'P 1'
#
loop_
_entity.id
_entity.type
_entity.pdbx_description
1 polymer ?
#
loop_
_entity_poly.entity_id
_entity_poly.type
_entity_poly.pdbx_seq_one_letter_code
_entity_poly.pdbx_strand_id
1 'polypeptide(L)'
;MIRLAAALVLAGAAVAGSAQRTPAPTTTDAPLAFRIDEGRNINAFYRQGPTAAHLLLRAGTDPRILVGFPAGNSGVALWFEKTDRPVTWALDEAPTGRAMADARGRPLRGITAHASVDARELRFRQGLGTSIRVLRDYELLRKAPAEVIVAPGAMPGMHGDGGSVTWARDRRDGAPGYWLQLIGLDGTQVSKDGLRAGPSGRIAVSITAGTGETPLTPLGGSTLLTPAARPDERARNALQFLSYREKYLAGSWRFDTYFGRDTLMSLRLLMPVLQPAAVEAGLSSVLARLAPNGEVAHEEDIGEFAVLRNEKEGRGRVATPIFDYAMVDDDFMLAPVARAWLDGRGRARAAAWLASRDASGTRRGDLFARNFAWVVDRTAAFAADPAYQRLSRHWPVRRPCLIATRRW
;
A
#
# COMPACT_ATOMS: atom_id res chain seq x y z
N MET A 1 63.25 -48.41 -19.91
CA MET A 1 62.13 -49.06 -20.61
C MET A 1 60.88 -48.91 -19.76
N ILE A 2 59.86 -48.27 -20.35
CA ILE A 2 58.43 -48.27 -20.01
C ILE A 2 58.02 -47.59 -18.69
N ARG A 3 57.64 -46.32 -18.85
CA ARG A 3 56.71 -45.57 -18.00
C ARG A 3 55.29 -46.06 -18.29
N LEU A 4 54.47 -46.32 -17.27
CA LEU A 4 53.02 -46.26 -17.39
C LEU A 4 52.47 -45.40 -16.25
N ALA A 5 52.01 -44.21 -16.63
CA ALA A 5 51.21 -43.32 -15.80
C ALA A 5 49.74 -43.75 -15.93
N ALA A 6 49.09 -44.05 -14.81
CA ALA A 6 47.65 -44.26 -14.76
C ALA A 6 46.97 -42.90 -14.60
N ALA A 7 46.30 -42.44 -15.67
CA ALA A 7 45.44 -41.28 -15.64
C ALA A 7 44.09 -41.66 -15.01
N LEU A 8 43.78 -41.07 -13.85
CA LEU A 8 42.46 -41.17 -13.22
C LEU A 8 41.53 -40.17 -13.90
N VAL A 9 40.59 -40.66 -14.71
CA VAL A 9 39.51 -39.86 -15.29
C VAL A 9 38.46 -39.61 -14.20
N LEU A 10 38.41 -38.40 -13.64
CA LEU A 10 37.28 -37.94 -12.85
C LEU A 10 36.11 -37.60 -13.80
N ALA A 11 35.14 -38.51 -13.90
CA ALA A 11 33.83 -38.20 -14.45
C ALA A 11 33.04 -37.38 -13.42
N GLY A 12 33.03 -36.06 -13.58
CA GLY A 12 32.16 -35.16 -12.82
C GLY A 12 30.71 -35.31 -13.30
N ALA A 13 29.89 -36.03 -12.53
CA ALA A 13 28.44 -36.03 -12.73
C ALA A 13 27.87 -34.68 -12.27
N ALA A 14 27.63 -33.78 -13.23
CA ALA A 14 26.85 -32.57 -13.00
C ALA A 14 25.38 -32.97 -12.75
N VAL A 15 25.00 -33.07 -11.47
CA VAL A 15 23.59 -33.12 -11.08
C VAL A 15 23.02 -31.73 -11.32
N ALA A 16 22.43 -31.54 -12.49
CA ALA A 16 21.58 -30.39 -12.78
C ALA A 16 20.38 -30.44 -11.83
N GLY A 17 20.46 -29.71 -10.73
CA GLY A 17 19.33 -29.45 -9.85
C GLY A 17 18.27 -28.67 -10.61
N SER A 18 17.32 -29.38 -11.20
CA SER A 18 16.08 -28.84 -11.71
C SER A 18 15.31 -28.25 -10.52
N ALA A 19 15.55 -26.97 -10.25
CA ALA A 19 14.69 -26.17 -9.40
C ALA A 19 13.29 -26.19 -10.01
N GLN A 20 12.44 -27.08 -9.53
CA GLN A 20 11.02 -27.08 -9.79
C GLN A 20 10.48 -25.77 -9.24
N ARG A 21 10.43 -24.75 -10.11
CA ARG A 21 9.63 -23.56 -9.89
C ARG A 21 8.22 -24.05 -9.66
N THR A 22 7.77 -23.96 -8.41
CA THR A 22 6.36 -24.16 -8.09
C THR A 22 5.59 -23.21 -9.00
N PRO A 23 4.70 -23.69 -9.87
CA PRO A 23 3.91 -22.80 -10.70
C PRO A 23 3.14 -21.87 -9.77
N ALA A 24 3.23 -20.57 -10.01
CA ALA A 24 2.38 -19.61 -9.34
C ALA A 24 0.92 -20.06 -9.54
N PRO A 25 0.07 -20.05 -8.50
CA PRO A 25 -1.31 -20.46 -8.66
C PRO A 25 -2.00 -19.53 -9.66
N THR A 26 -2.17 -20.01 -10.90
CA THR A 26 -3.05 -19.42 -11.90
C THR A 26 -4.49 -19.73 -11.50
N THR A 27 -4.98 -19.02 -10.49
CA THR A 27 -6.41 -18.81 -10.31
C THR A 27 -6.75 -17.57 -11.12
N THR A 28 -7.33 -17.77 -12.30
CA THR A 28 -8.00 -16.73 -13.07
C THR A 28 -9.31 -16.36 -12.36
N ASP A 29 -9.21 -15.86 -11.14
CA ASP A 29 -10.35 -15.27 -10.45
C ASP A 29 -10.72 -13.96 -11.15
N ALA A 30 -12.02 -13.70 -11.21
CA ALA A 30 -12.54 -12.41 -11.67
C ALA A 30 -11.89 -11.28 -10.85
N PRO A 31 -11.59 -10.12 -11.46
CA PRO A 31 -11.03 -8.99 -10.73
C PRO A 31 -11.96 -8.57 -9.59
N LEU A 32 -11.40 -8.25 -8.42
CA LEU A 32 -12.14 -7.52 -7.39
C LEU A 32 -12.30 -6.08 -7.87
N ALA A 33 -13.49 -5.74 -8.35
CA ALA A 33 -13.83 -4.42 -8.84
C ALA A 33 -15.12 -3.93 -8.19
N PHE A 34 -15.09 -2.75 -7.56
CA PHE A 34 -16.27 -2.16 -6.92
C PHE A 34 -16.13 -0.64 -6.79
N ARG A 35 -17.26 0.02 -6.55
CA ARG A 35 -17.36 1.48 -6.43
C ARG A 35 -18.05 1.87 -5.12
N ILE A 36 -17.54 2.93 -4.50
CA ILE A 36 -18.14 3.59 -3.34
C ILE A 36 -18.21 5.09 -3.63
N ASP A 37 -19.43 5.61 -3.74
CA ASP A 37 -19.64 7.05 -3.82
C ASP A 37 -19.85 7.61 -2.42
N GLU A 38 -19.05 8.61 -2.06
CA GLU A 38 -19.10 9.22 -0.73
C GLU A 38 -18.80 10.71 -0.79
N GLY A 39 -19.79 11.51 -0.38
CA GLY A 39 -19.73 12.96 -0.47
C GLY A 39 -19.51 13.41 -1.92
N ARG A 40 -18.37 14.07 -2.17
CA ARG A 40 -17.98 14.57 -3.50
C ARG A 40 -17.05 13.62 -4.25
N ASN A 41 -16.86 12.39 -3.78
CA ASN A 41 -15.86 11.48 -4.35
C ASN A 41 -16.52 10.24 -4.95
N ILE A 42 -16.12 9.94 -6.19
CA ILE A 42 -16.24 8.59 -6.74
C ILE A 42 -14.98 7.83 -6.33
N ASN A 43 -15.13 6.72 -5.62
CA ASN A 43 -14.04 5.84 -5.23
C ASN A 43 -14.21 4.50 -5.97
N ALA A 44 -13.35 4.20 -6.93
CA ALA A 44 -13.38 2.95 -7.68
C ALA A 44 -12.13 2.12 -7.37
N PHE A 45 -12.35 0.86 -7.01
CA PHE A 45 -11.32 -0.07 -6.58
C PHE A 45 -11.15 -1.17 -7.61
N TYR A 46 -9.91 -1.55 -7.86
CA TYR A 46 -9.55 -2.65 -8.74
C TYR A 46 -8.45 -3.48 -8.12
N ARG A 47 -8.60 -4.80 -8.12
CA ARG A 47 -7.51 -5.73 -7.79
C ARG A 47 -7.60 -7.02 -8.59
N GLN A 48 -6.51 -7.36 -9.26
CA GLN A 48 -6.34 -8.63 -9.96
C GLN A 48 -4.85 -8.99 -10.05
N GLY A 49 -4.50 -10.20 -9.61
CA GLY A 49 -3.11 -10.65 -9.58
C GLY A 49 -2.20 -9.63 -8.85
N PRO A 50 -1.12 -9.15 -9.48
CA PRO A 50 -0.18 -8.22 -8.85
C PRO A 50 -0.62 -6.74 -8.91
N THR A 51 -1.80 -6.44 -9.44
CA THR A 51 -2.33 -5.08 -9.57
C THR A 51 -3.38 -4.84 -8.51
N ALA A 52 -3.23 -3.77 -7.72
CA ALA A 52 -4.25 -3.24 -6.82
C ALA A 52 -4.22 -1.71 -6.87
N ALA A 53 -5.36 -1.08 -7.12
CA ALA A 53 -5.45 0.37 -7.23
C ALA A 53 -6.81 0.89 -6.72
N HIS A 54 -6.78 2.09 -6.15
CA HIS A 54 -7.96 2.87 -5.78
C HIS A 54 -7.94 4.19 -6.54
N LEU A 55 -8.83 4.35 -7.51
CA LEU A 55 -9.12 5.61 -8.20
C LEU A 55 -10.10 6.46 -7.38
N LEU A 56 -9.73 7.69 -7.09
CA LEU A 56 -10.59 8.73 -6.53
C LEU A 56 -10.74 9.87 -7.54
N LEU A 57 -11.98 10.17 -7.89
CA LEU A 57 -12.36 11.37 -8.65
C LEU A 57 -13.15 12.30 -7.72
N ARG A 58 -12.62 13.49 -7.45
CA ARG A 58 -13.26 14.47 -6.57
C ARG A 58 -13.96 15.57 -7.38
N ALA A 59 -15.24 15.74 -7.11
CA ALA A 59 -16.10 16.81 -7.61
C ALA A 59 -16.02 18.09 -6.74
N GLY A 60 -16.62 19.17 -7.24
CA GLY A 60 -16.70 20.49 -6.60
C GLY A 60 -15.83 21.54 -7.27
N THR A 61 -15.50 22.61 -6.53
CA THR A 61 -14.70 23.74 -7.06
C THR A 61 -13.20 23.50 -7.03
N ASP A 62 -12.78 22.38 -6.44
CA ASP A 62 -11.39 21.94 -6.29
C ASP A 62 -11.23 20.50 -6.78
N PRO A 63 -11.52 20.23 -8.07
CA PRO A 63 -11.50 18.88 -8.59
C PRO A 63 -10.08 18.30 -8.58
N ARG A 64 -10.01 16.97 -8.48
CA ARG A 64 -8.74 16.23 -8.57
C ARG A 64 -8.96 14.78 -8.98
N ILE A 65 -7.89 14.20 -9.50
CA ILE A 65 -7.75 12.76 -9.75
C ILE A 65 -6.67 12.24 -8.79
N LEU A 66 -6.92 11.12 -8.13
CA LEU A 66 -5.92 10.42 -7.33
C LEU A 66 -6.03 8.92 -7.59
N VAL A 67 -4.92 8.24 -7.76
CA VAL A 67 -4.85 6.77 -7.78
C VAL A 67 -3.87 6.33 -6.71
N GLY A 68 -4.36 5.64 -5.69
CA GLY A 68 -3.55 5.02 -4.64
C GLY A 68 -3.27 3.56 -4.92
N PHE A 69 -2.09 3.10 -4.53
CA PHE A 69 -1.62 1.73 -4.66
C PHE A 69 -1.14 1.22 -3.30
N PRO A 70 -1.77 0.16 -2.76
CA PRO A 70 -1.30 -0.54 -1.56
C PRO A 70 0.21 -0.88 -1.56
N ALA A 71 0.72 -1.21 -2.75
CA ALA A 71 2.14 -1.43 -2.96
C ALA A 71 2.94 -0.15 -2.66
N GLY A 72 3.83 -0.24 -1.68
CA GLY A 72 4.73 0.85 -1.30
C GLY A 72 4.06 2.06 -0.63
N ASN A 73 2.79 1.97 -0.21
CA ASN A 73 2.02 3.13 0.30
C ASN A 73 2.13 4.29 -0.70
N SER A 74 1.86 4.01 -1.98
CA SER A 74 2.23 4.86 -3.11
C SER A 74 1.02 5.33 -3.92
N GLY A 75 1.20 6.33 -4.77
CA GLY A 75 0.12 6.86 -5.57
C GLY A 75 0.57 7.88 -6.60
N VAL A 76 -0.35 8.20 -7.49
CA VAL A 76 -0.28 9.36 -8.38
C VAL A 76 -1.50 10.23 -8.18
N ALA A 77 -1.36 11.53 -8.33
CA ALA A 77 -2.46 12.47 -8.22
C ALA A 77 -2.25 13.69 -9.11
N LEU A 78 -3.36 14.25 -9.57
CA LEU A 78 -3.42 15.49 -10.32
C LEU A 78 -4.45 16.40 -9.67
N TRP A 79 -3.97 17.54 -9.22
CA TRP A 79 -4.79 18.65 -8.79
C TRP A 79 -5.00 19.62 -9.93
N PHE A 80 -6.23 20.10 -10.04
CA PHE A 80 -6.58 21.18 -10.94
C PHE A 80 -6.61 22.52 -10.18
N GLU A 81 -6.53 23.61 -10.92
CA GLU A 81 -6.85 24.92 -10.36
C GLU A 81 -8.33 24.98 -9.96
N LYS A 82 -8.65 25.93 -9.06
CA LYS A 82 -10.04 26.15 -8.67
C LYS A 82 -10.88 26.51 -9.89
N THR A 83 -12.07 25.93 -9.94
CA THR A 83 -13.08 26.25 -10.94
C THR A 83 -14.08 27.25 -10.37
N ASP A 84 -14.62 28.13 -11.23
CA ASP A 84 -15.57 29.17 -10.81
C ASP A 84 -16.92 28.59 -10.36
N ARG A 85 -17.26 27.41 -10.89
CA ARG A 85 -18.44 26.63 -10.51
C ARG A 85 -18.04 25.19 -10.12
N PRO A 86 -18.81 24.52 -9.25
CA PRO A 86 -18.62 23.10 -8.98
C PRO A 86 -18.68 22.28 -10.27
N VAL A 87 -17.78 21.30 -10.38
CA VAL A 87 -17.81 20.30 -11.46
C VAL A 87 -18.13 18.93 -10.90
N THR A 88 -18.78 18.09 -11.70
CA THR A 88 -19.16 16.71 -11.39
C THR A 88 -18.43 15.76 -12.34
N TRP A 89 -17.79 14.75 -11.75
CA TRP A 89 -17.21 13.64 -12.50
C TRP A 89 -18.26 12.56 -12.77
N ALA A 90 -18.17 11.93 -13.92
CA ALA A 90 -18.73 10.62 -14.19
C ALA A 90 -17.59 9.64 -14.47
N LEU A 91 -17.70 8.45 -13.92
CA LEU A 91 -16.85 7.31 -14.28
C LEU A 91 -17.64 6.50 -15.32
N ASP A 92 -17.20 6.57 -16.56
CA ASP A 92 -17.94 6.04 -17.71
C ASP A 92 -17.83 4.51 -17.76
N GLU A 93 -16.68 3.97 -17.34
CA GLU A 93 -16.40 2.52 -17.27
C GLU A 93 -15.65 2.16 -15.98
N ALA A 94 -15.84 0.93 -15.49
CA ALA A 94 -15.07 0.42 -14.36
C ALA A 94 -13.57 0.37 -14.70
N PRO A 95 -12.66 0.68 -13.77
CA PRO A 95 -11.23 0.60 -14.03
C PRO A 95 -10.82 -0.82 -14.41
N THR A 96 -9.90 -0.94 -15.35
CA THR A 96 -9.33 -2.21 -15.80
C THR A 96 -7.84 -2.26 -15.50
N GLY A 97 -7.30 -3.46 -15.30
CA GLY A 97 -5.88 -3.66 -15.03
C GLY A 97 -5.02 -3.34 -16.24
N ARG A 98 -3.91 -2.64 -15.99
CA ARG A 98 -2.93 -2.28 -17.02
C ARG A 98 -1.53 -2.69 -16.58
N ALA A 99 -0.92 -3.59 -17.34
CA ALA A 99 0.52 -3.81 -17.30
C ALA A 99 1.20 -2.78 -18.21
N MET A 100 2.27 -2.17 -17.72
CA MET A 100 3.02 -1.14 -18.44
C MET A 100 4.52 -1.35 -18.22
N ALA A 101 5.32 -0.65 -19.01
CA ALA A 101 6.74 -0.51 -18.77
C ALA A 101 7.11 0.98 -18.80
N ASP A 102 8.06 1.37 -17.97
CA ASP A 102 8.64 2.71 -18.08
C ASP A 102 9.59 2.83 -19.28
N ALA A 103 10.16 4.02 -19.48
CA ALA A 103 11.10 4.30 -20.58
C ALA A 103 12.36 3.42 -20.56
N ARG A 104 12.64 2.73 -19.45
CA ARG A 104 13.77 1.79 -19.29
C ARG A 104 13.33 0.33 -19.38
N GLY A 105 12.09 0.07 -19.79
CA GLY A 105 11.53 -1.28 -19.92
C GLY A 105 11.19 -1.95 -18.60
N ARG A 106 11.22 -1.25 -17.46
CA ARG A 106 10.96 -1.85 -16.15
C ARG A 106 9.46 -1.90 -15.89
N PRO A 107 8.95 -2.98 -15.26
CA PRO A 107 7.52 -3.21 -15.14
C PRO A 107 6.85 -2.19 -14.22
N LEU A 108 5.76 -1.62 -14.70
CA LEU A 108 4.80 -0.86 -13.90
C LEU A 108 3.45 -1.58 -13.92
N ARG A 109 2.71 -1.48 -12.82
CA ARG A 109 1.41 -2.13 -12.64
C ARG A 109 0.41 -1.07 -12.23
N GLY A 110 -0.76 -1.12 -12.84
CA GLY A 110 -1.67 -0.01 -12.73
C GLY A 110 -3.06 -0.29 -13.27
N ILE A 111 -3.80 0.79 -13.48
CA ILE A 111 -5.14 0.76 -14.04
C ILE A 111 -5.28 1.75 -15.19
N THR A 112 -6.25 1.48 -16.05
CA THR A 112 -6.83 2.45 -16.97
C THR A 112 -8.30 2.65 -16.61
N ALA A 113 -8.78 3.89 -16.62
CA ALA A 113 -10.18 4.24 -16.38
C ALA A 113 -10.63 5.34 -17.33
N HIS A 114 -11.89 5.30 -17.76
CA HIS A 114 -12.51 6.31 -18.61
C HIS A 114 -13.45 7.17 -17.78
N ALA A 115 -13.24 8.48 -17.80
CA ALA A 115 -14.02 9.41 -17.01
C ALA A 115 -14.32 10.69 -17.79
N SER A 116 -15.46 11.29 -17.47
CA SER A 116 -15.89 12.56 -18.01
C SER A 116 -16.22 13.55 -16.89
N VAL A 117 -16.16 14.85 -17.21
CA VAL A 117 -16.44 15.95 -16.29
C VAL A 117 -17.15 17.09 -17.01
N ASP A 118 -18.15 17.67 -16.34
CA ASP A 118 -19.02 18.75 -16.85
C ASP A 118 -18.34 20.14 -16.82
N ALA A 119 -17.07 20.19 -17.21
CA ALA A 119 -16.25 21.39 -17.29
C ALA A 119 -15.88 21.71 -18.74
N ARG A 120 -15.86 23.01 -19.07
CA ARG A 120 -15.35 23.50 -20.36
C ARG A 120 -13.83 23.54 -20.41
N GLU A 121 -13.21 23.78 -19.26
CA GLU A 121 -11.77 23.85 -19.09
C GLU A 121 -11.40 23.37 -17.69
N LEU A 122 -10.33 22.59 -17.60
CA LEU A 122 -9.66 22.25 -16.35
C LEU A 122 -8.18 22.55 -16.50
N ARG A 123 -7.67 23.54 -15.75
CA ARG A 123 -6.24 23.88 -15.74
C ARG A 123 -5.50 23.02 -14.73
N PHE A 124 -4.36 22.46 -15.11
CA PHE A 124 -3.54 21.70 -14.20
C PHE A 124 -2.87 22.63 -13.19
N ARG A 125 -2.90 22.24 -11.93
CA ARG A 125 -2.15 22.89 -10.86
C ARG A 125 -0.87 22.12 -10.58
N GLN A 126 -1.00 20.82 -10.33
CA GLN A 126 0.14 19.97 -10.00
C GLN A 126 -0.19 18.50 -10.25
N GLY A 127 0.67 17.81 -11.00
CA GLY A 127 0.75 16.35 -11.03
C GLY A 127 1.88 15.87 -10.11
N LEU A 128 1.64 14.82 -9.32
CA LEU A 128 2.63 14.16 -8.48
C LEU A 128 2.48 12.65 -8.60
N GLY A 129 3.60 11.93 -8.65
CA GLY A 129 3.66 10.50 -8.38
C GLY A 129 4.66 10.26 -7.27
N THR A 130 4.27 9.65 -6.15
CA THR A 130 5.11 9.47 -4.96
C THR A 130 4.40 8.59 -3.90
N SER A 131 4.79 8.69 -2.62
CA SER A 131 4.07 8.11 -1.50
C SER A 131 2.74 8.83 -1.21
N ILE A 132 1.75 8.08 -0.75
CA ILE A 132 0.48 8.60 -0.27
C ILE A 132 0.64 9.67 0.81
N ARG A 133 1.65 9.53 1.68
CA ARG A 133 1.93 10.50 2.74
C ARG A 133 2.30 11.87 2.18
N VAL A 134 3.12 11.92 1.14
CA VAL A 134 3.42 13.17 0.43
C VAL A 134 2.20 13.70 -0.32
N LEU A 135 1.39 12.84 -0.95
CA LEU A 135 0.15 13.29 -1.62
C LEU A 135 -0.85 13.92 -0.63
N ARG A 136 -0.96 13.36 0.57
CA ARG A 136 -1.76 13.92 1.67
C ARG A 136 -1.20 15.26 2.17
N ASP A 137 0.12 15.34 2.36
CA ASP A 137 0.78 16.60 2.75
C ASP A 137 0.54 17.68 1.68
N TYR A 138 0.60 17.34 0.39
CA TYR A 138 0.30 18.29 -0.68
C TYR A 138 -1.17 18.74 -0.66
N GLU A 139 -2.13 17.83 -0.42
CA GLU A 139 -3.54 18.21 -0.30
C GLU A 139 -3.77 19.25 0.80
N LEU A 140 -3.14 19.05 1.96
CA LEU A 140 -3.33 19.90 3.13
C LEU A 140 -2.53 21.20 3.07
N LEU A 141 -1.27 21.11 2.64
CA LEU A 141 -0.27 22.16 2.81
C LEU A 141 0.08 22.86 1.49
N ARG A 142 -0.33 22.29 0.36
CA ARG A 142 0.08 22.72 -0.99
C ARG A 142 1.60 22.77 -1.17
N LYS A 143 2.31 21.87 -0.47
CA LYS A 143 3.76 21.73 -0.51
C LYS A 143 4.13 20.27 -0.72
N ALA A 144 5.03 20.01 -1.66
CA ALA A 144 5.66 18.72 -1.87
C ALA A 144 7.19 18.91 -1.90
N PRO A 145 7.99 17.89 -1.57
CA PRO A 145 9.43 17.90 -1.81
C PRO A 145 9.72 18.24 -3.28
N ALA A 146 10.68 19.13 -3.54
CA ALA A 146 11.01 19.54 -4.91
C ALA A 146 11.44 18.36 -5.78
N GLU A 147 12.03 17.35 -5.14
CA GLU A 147 12.59 16.15 -5.76
C GLU A 147 11.54 15.19 -6.33
N VAL A 148 10.27 15.34 -5.96
CA VAL A 148 9.17 14.51 -6.49
C VAL A 148 8.31 15.26 -7.52
N ILE A 149 8.60 16.54 -7.74
CA ILE A 149 7.90 17.39 -8.72
C ILE A 149 8.57 17.22 -10.08
N VAL A 150 7.79 16.82 -11.08
CA VAL A 150 8.24 16.73 -12.48
C VAL A 150 7.30 17.48 -13.40
N ALA A 151 7.86 18.07 -14.45
CA ALA A 151 7.06 18.73 -15.48
C ALA A 151 6.29 17.70 -16.31
N PRO A 152 5.05 18.01 -16.75
CA PRO A 152 4.33 17.16 -17.68
C PRO A 152 4.99 17.12 -19.06
N GLY A 153 5.07 15.93 -19.65
CA GLY A 153 5.32 15.77 -21.08
C GLY A 153 4.00 15.73 -21.84
N ALA A 154 3.80 16.63 -22.80
CA ALA A 154 2.63 16.66 -23.67
C ALA A 154 2.97 16.14 -25.07
N MET A 155 2.08 15.31 -25.62
CA MET A 155 2.20 14.76 -26.97
C MET A 155 0.91 15.04 -27.75
N PRO A 156 1.00 15.62 -28.97
CA PRO A 156 -0.15 15.71 -29.86
C PRO A 156 -0.70 14.33 -30.18
N GLY A 157 -2.02 14.23 -30.39
CA GLY A 157 -2.63 13.00 -30.88
C GLY A 157 -2.22 12.74 -32.33
N MET A 158 -2.07 11.47 -32.71
CA MET A 158 -1.86 11.08 -34.11
C MET A 158 -3.20 10.66 -34.72
N HIS A 159 -3.42 11.02 -36.00
CA HIS A 159 -4.50 10.46 -36.83
C HIS A 159 -5.93 10.46 -36.24
N GLY A 160 -6.29 11.47 -35.44
CA GLY A 160 -7.64 11.60 -34.87
C GLY A 160 -7.78 11.14 -33.42
N ASP A 161 -6.72 10.59 -32.82
CA ASP A 161 -6.66 10.37 -31.38
C ASP A 161 -6.54 11.71 -30.62
N GLY A 162 -7.02 11.76 -29.38
CA GLY A 162 -6.79 12.92 -28.53
C GLY A 162 -5.33 13.04 -28.12
N GLY A 163 -4.87 14.29 -27.96
CA GLY A 163 -3.56 14.55 -27.36
C GLY A 163 -3.44 13.93 -25.97
N SER A 164 -2.19 13.78 -25.50
CA SER A 164 -1.92 13.23 -24.18
C SER A 164 -0.98 14.12 -23.36
N VAL A 165 -1.10 14.00 -22.05
CA VAL A 165 -0.18 14.58 -21.08
C VAL A 165 0.23 13.52 -20.07
N THR A 166 1.51 13.47 -19.75
CA THR A 166 2.10 12.42 -18.91
C THR A 166 3.00 13.02 -17.84
N TRP A 167 2.81 12.59 -16.59
CA TRP A 167 3.77 12.73 -15.50
C TRP A 167 4.37 11.35 -15.24
N ALA A 168 5.66 11.21 -15.48
CA ALA A 168 6.38 9.97 -15.24
C ALA A 168 7.73 10.26 -14.61
N ARG A 169 8.14 9.45 -13.64
CA ARG A 169 9.46 9.53 -13.05
C ARG A 169 9.86 8.26 -12.34
N ASP A 170 11.16 8.14 -12.09
CA ASP A 170 11.74 7.11 -11.25
C ASP A 170 11.59 7.44 -9.79
N ARG A 171 11.56 6.42 -8.93
CA ARG A 171 11.66 6.62 -7.49
C ARG A 171 13.02 7.24 -7.14
N ARG A 172 13.08 7.97 -6.03
CA ARG A 172 14.29 8.71 -5.61
C ARG A 172 15.56 7.87 -5.44
N ASP A 173 15.43 6.58 -5.17
CA ASP A 173 16.54 5.61 -5.10
C ASP A 173 16.92 4.99 -6.46
N GLY A 174 16.29 5.42 -7.55
CA GLY A 174 16.52 4.93 -8.90
C GLY A 174 15.67 3.73 -9.31
N ALA A 175 14.84 3.19 -8.41
CA ALA A 175 13.91 2.09 -8.71
C ALA A 175 12.78 2.51 -9.68
N PRO A 176 12.04 1.54 -10.27
CA PRO A 176 10.82 1.85 -11.03
C PRO A 176 9.87 2.74 -10.23
N GLY A 177 9.43 3.83 -10.84
CA GLY A 177 8.67 4.86 -10.13
C GLY A 177 7.20 4.87 -10.51
N TYR A 178 6.73 6.02 -10.98
CA TYR A 178 5.31 6.33 -11.06
C TYR A 178 4.94 6.85 -12.44
N TRP A 179 3.71 6.57 -12.85
CA TRP A 179 3.16 6.99 -14.12
C TRP A 179 1.74 7.50 -13.95
N LEU A 180 1.45 8.69 -14.47
CA LEU A 180 0.11 9.23 -14.66
C LEU A 180 0.01 9.79 -16.06
N GLN A 181 -0.96 9.34 -16.84
CA GLN A 181 -1.25 9.84 -18.17
C GLN A 181 -2.74 10.12 -18.33
N LEU A 182 -3.03 11.24 -18.97
CA LEU A 182 -4.35 11.56 -19.48
C LEU A 182 -4.31 11.59 -21.01
N ILE A 183 -5.23 10.88 -21.66
CA ILE A 183 -5.48 10.96 -23.10
C ILE A 183 -6.86 11.57 -23.32
N GLY A 184 -6.95 12.60 -24.15
CA GLY A 184 -8.23 13.21 -24.50
C GLY A 184 -9.12 12.25 -25.29
N LEU A 185 -10.39 12.18 -24.94
CA LEU A 185 -11.43 11.43 -25.65
C LEU A 185 -12.50 12.40 -26.17
N ASP A 186 -13.30 11.98 -27.14
CA ASP A 186 -14.44 12.75 -27.67
C ASP A 186 -14.10 14.20 -28.09
N GLY A 187 -12.93 14.38 -28.71
CA GLY A 187 -12.44 15.69 -29.14
C GLY A 187 -11.93 16.59 -28.01
N THR A 188 -11.77 16.07 -26.79
CA THR A 188 -11.11 16.77 -25.67
C THR A 188 -9.69 17.15 -26.07
N GLN A 189 -9.38 18.45 -25.98
CA GLN A 189 -8.05 18.96 -26.25
C GLN A 189 -7.19 18.87 -25.00
N VAL A 190 -5.98 18.36 -25.15
CA VAL A 190 -5.01 18.19 -24.07
C VAL A 190 -3.77 19.01 -24.37
N SER A 191 -3.34 19.83 -23.41
CA SER A 191 -2.08 20.57 -23.46
C SER A 191 -1.24 20.27 -22.22
N LYS A 192 -0.07 20.89 -22.12
CA LYS A 192 0.76 20.84 -20.90
C LYS A 192 0.13 21.58 -19.71
N ASP A 193 -0.82 22.48 -19.97
CA ASP A 193 -1.39 23.40 -18.99
C ASP A 193 -2.81 23.01 -18.56
N GLY A 194 -3.50 22.15 -19.33
CA GLY A 194 -4.85 21.72 -18.98
C GLY A 194 -5.57 20.92 -20.05
N LEU A 195 -6.87 20.75 -19.79
CA LEU A 195 -7.85 20.08 -20.64
C LEU A 195 -8.90 21.09 -21.09
N ARG A 196 -9.31 21.05 -22.35
CA ARG A 196 -10.46 21.81 -22.87
C ARG A 196 -11.47 20.86 -23.49
N ALA A 197 -12.75 21.11 -23.22
CA ALA A 197 -13.84 20.32 -23.76
C ALA A 197 -13.86 20.35 -25.29
N GLY A 198 -14.21 19.20 -25.88
CA GLY A 198 -14.55 19.10 -27.30
C GLY A 198 -15.95 19.64 -27.62
N PRO A 199 -16.48 19.32 -28.81
CA PRO A 199 -17.82 19.76 -29.26
C PRO A 199 -18.97 19.36 -28.33
N SER A 200 -18.82 18.27 -27.57
CA SER A 200 -19.80 17.80 -26.58
C SER A 200 -19.99 18.79 -25.41
N GLY A 201 -19.04 19.71 -25.22
CA GLY A 201 -19.01 20.62 -24.08
C GLY A 201 -18.63 19.97 -22.75
N ARG A 202 -18.20 18.71 -22.79
CA ARG A 202 -17.65 17.94 -21.66
C ARG A 202 -16.18 17.65 -21.92
N ILE A 203 -15.41 17.49 -20.86
CA ILE A 203 -14.07 16.91 -20.93
C ILE A 203 -14.22 15.41 -20.70
N ALA A 204 -13.71 14.59 -21.62
CA ALA A 204 -13.65 13.14 -21.49
C ALA A 204 -12.19 12.70 -21.62
N VAL A 205 -11.73 11.82 -20.73
CA VAL A 205 -10.33 11.40 -20.66
C VAL A 205 -10.19 9.91 -20.35
N SER A 206 -9.18 9.30 -20.95
CA SER A 206 -8.61 8.05 -20.48
C SER A 206 -7.50 8.35 -19.48
N ILE A 207 -7.67 7.85 -18.26
CA ILE A 207 -6.74 8.01 -17.13
C ILE A 207 -5.96 6.71 -16.99
N THR A 208 -4.66 6.75 -17.24
CA THR A 208 -3.76 5.61 -16.98
C THR A 208 -2.82 5.95 -15.84
N ALA A 209 -2.81 5.12 -14.81
CA ALA A 209 -2.01 5.32 -13.61
C ALA A 209 -1.27 4.02 -13.25
N GLY A 210 0.03 4.11 -12.91
CA GLY A 210 0.84 2.94 -12.58
C GLY A 210 1.94 3.21 -11.55
N THR A 211 2.33 2.15 -10.85
CA THR A 211 3.42 2.13 -9.88
C THR A 211 4.40 0.99 -10.18
N GLY A 212 5.67 1.25 -9.93
CA GLY A 212 6.77 0.30 -9.99
C GLY A 212 7.05 -0.41 -8.67
N GLU A 213 6.31 -0.08 -7.61
CA GLU A 213 6.43 -0.70 -6.29
C GLU A 213 6.19 -2.21 -6.33
N THR A 214 6.81 -2.94 -5.39
CA THR A 214 6.63 -4.38 -5.25
C THR A 214 5.19 -4.69 -4.84
N PRO A 215 4.45 -5.51 -5.60
CA PRO A 215 3.09 -5.89 -5.26
C PRO A 215 2.99 -6.61 -3.92
N LEU A 216 1.88 -6.39 -3.22
CA LEU A 216 1.49 -7.19 -2.06
C LEU A 216 0.74 -8.45 -2.51
N THR A 217 0.72 -9.48 -1.67
CA THR A 217 0.02 -10.74 -1.95
C THR A 217 -1.41 -10.68 -1.41
N PRO A 218 -2.44 -10.62 -2.26
CA PRO A 218 -3.82 -10.45 -1.82
C PRO A 218 -4.33 -11.58 -0.92
N LEU A 219 -5.14 -11.22 0.07
CA LEU A 219 -6.06 -12.14 0.74
C LEU A 219 -7.48 -11.79 0.31
N GLY A 220 -8.24 -12.80 -0.14
CA GLY A 220 -9.57 -12.60 -0.73
C GLY A 220 -10.45 -13.85 -0.67
N GLY A 221 -11.76 -13.66 -0.86
CA GLY A 221 -12.74 -14.73 -0.89
C GLY A 221 -12.60 -15.73 0.26
N SER A 222 -12.57 -17.01 -0.09
CA SER A 222 -12.45 -18.13 0.85
C SER A 222 -11.09 -18.24 1.54
N THR A 223 -10.06 -17.50 1.09
CA THR A 223 -8.76 -17.44 1.77
C THR A 223 -8.73 -16.41 2.90
N LEU A 224 -9.67 -15.45 2.89
CA LEU A 224 -9.79 -14.40 3.90
C LEU A 224 -10.92 -14.68 4.89
N LEU A 225 -12.11 -15.01 4.38
CA LEU A 225 -13.32 -15.17 5.19
C LEU A 225 -13.82 -16.61 5.21
N THR A 226 -14.34 -17.02 6.35
CA THR A 226 -15.11 -18.26 6.52
C THR A 226 -16.55 -18.07 6.02
N PRO A 227 -17.29 -19.16 5.73
CA PRO A 227 -18.70 -19.08 5.36
C PRO A 227 -19.61 -18.41 6.42
N ALA A 228 -19.16 -18.32 7.68
CA ALA A 228 -19.90 -17.67 8.76
C ALA A 228 -19.91 -16.13 8.66
N ALA A 229 -19.08 -15.54 7.80
CA ALA A 229 -19.08 -14.10 7.59
C ALA A 229 -20.43 -13.64 7.02
N ARG A 230 -20.99 -12.53 7.52
CA ARG A 230 -22.22 -11.95 6.96
C ARG A 230 -22.06 -11.63 5.47
N PRO A 231 -23.10 -11.81 4.63
CA PRO A 231 -23.06 -11.52 3.20
C PRO A 231 -23.23 -10.02 2.90
N ASP A 232 -22.47 -9.16 3.59
CA ASP A 232 -22.41 -7.73 3.30
C ASP A 232 -21.35 -7.50 2.20
N GLU A 233 -21.80 -7.29 0.96
CA GLU A 233 -20.93 -7.14 -0.19
C GLU A 233 -19.97 -5.95 -0.05
N ARG A 234 -20.47 -4.79 0.40
CA ARG A 234 -19.66 -3.58 0.53
C ARG A 234 -18.54 -3.78 1.56
N ALA A 235 -18.88 -4.31 2.73
CA ALA A 235 -17.91 -4.57 3.79
C ALA A 235 -16.90 -5.67 3.38
N ARG A 236 -17.37 -6.74 2.72
CA ARG A 236 -16.50 -7.80 2.20
C ARG A 236 -15.55 -7.29 1.13
N ASN A 237 -16.01 -6.48 0.18
CA ASN A 237 -15.18 -5.94 -0.89
C ASN A 237 -14.11 -4.99 -0.33
N ALA A 238 -14.50 -4.11 0.60
CA ALA A 238 -13.55 -3.23 1.30
C ALA A 238 -12.52 -4.03 2.09
N LEU A 239 -12.94 -4.98 2.93
CA LEU A 239 -12.03 -5.81 3.73
C LEU A 239 -11.09 -6.62 2.84
N GLN A 240 -11.60 -7.22 1.76
CA GLN A 240 -10.79 -7.94 0.79
C GLN A 240 -9.71 -7.01 0.23
N PHE A 241 -10.08 -5.84 -0.29
CA PHE A 241 -9.13 -4.88 -0.87
C PHE A 241 -8.03 -4.49 0.13
N LEU A 242 -8.34 -4.35 1.42
CA LEU A 242 -7.40 -3.93 2.46
C LEU A 242 -6.57 -5.07 3.08
N SER A 243 -6.80 -6.33 2.70
CA SER A 243 -6.15 -7.50 3.31
C SER A 243 -5.10 -8.14 2.41
N TYR A 244 -3.87 -8.24 2.92
CA TYR A 244 -2.72 -8.86 2.26
C TYR A 244 -1.93 -9.75 3.22
N ARG A 245 -1.14 -10.68 2.69
CA ARG A 245 -0.31 -11.58 3.51
C ARG A 245 0.74 -10.82 4.32
N GLU A 246 1.25 -9.72 3.77
CA GLU A 246 2.32 -8.91 4.33
C GLU A 246 1.82 -7.94 5.42
N LYS A 247 0.55 -7.51 5.33
CA LYS A 247 -0.11 -6.56 6.23
C LYS A 247 -1.58 -6.37 5.91
N TYR A 248 -2.32 -5.89 6.90
CA TYR A 248 -3.63 -5.30 6.70
C TYR A 248 -3.46 -3.79 6.65
N LEU A 249 -4.10 -3.15 5.67
CA LEU A 249 -4.05 -1.69 5.54
C LEU A 249 -5.09 -1.05 6.46
N ALA A 250 -4.72 0.01 7.16
CA ALA A 250 -5.66 0.75 8.00
C ALA A 250 -6.76 1.47 7.19
N GLY A 251 -6.46 1.77 5.93
CA GLY A 251 -7.40 2.24 4.95
C GLY A 251 -6.78 2.20 3.56
N SER A 252 -7.45 2.79 2.57
CA SER A 252 -6.85 3.00 1.25
C SER A 252 -6.09 4.33 1.25
N TRP A 253 -6.17 5.15 0.20
CA TRP A 253 -5.32 6.34 -0.01
C TRP A 253 -5.16 7.32 1.18
N ARG A 254 -6.02 7.32 2.20
CA ARG A 254 -5.79 8.14 3.41
C ARG A 254 -4.82 7.48 4.39
N PHE A 255 -4.81 6.15 4.48
CA PHE A 255 -4.05 5.37 5.46
C PHE A 255 -3.56 4.06 4.80
N ASP A 256 -2.91 4.16 3.64
CA ASP A 256 -2.60 3.06 2.71
C ASP A 256 -1.39 2.21 3.16
N THR A 257 -1.30 1.98 4.48
CA THR A 257 -0.21 1.24 5.09
C THR A 257 -0.64 0.56 6.39
N TYR A 258 0.28 -0.19 6.99
CA TYR A 258 0.10 -0.86 8.26
C TYR A 258 0.00 0.14 9.42
N PHE A 259 -0.95 -0.11 10.32
CA PHE A 259 -0.99 0.47 11.67
C PHE A 259 -1.15 -0.66 12.69
N GLY A 260 -0.32 -0.67 13.74
CA GLY A 260 -0.23 -1.79 14.69
C GLY A 260 -1.52 -2.04 15.44
N ARG A 261 -2.02 -1.03 16.14
CA ARG A 261 -3.29 -1.03 16.85
C ARG A 261 -4.45 -1.40 15.94
N ASP A 262 -4.56 -0.76 14.79
CA ASP A 262 -5.67 -0.95 13.88
C ASP A 262 -5.69 -2.40 13.34
N THR A 263 -4.51 -2.96 13.05
CA THR A 263 -4.34 -4.37 12.68
C THR A 263 -4.77 -5.29 13.83
N LEU A 264 -4.26 -5.07 15.05
CA LEU A 264 -4.57 -5.91 16.22
C LEU A 264 -6.05 -5.84 16.62
N MET A 265 -6.66 -4.66 16.58
CA MET A 265 -8.08 -4.46 16.84
C MET A 265 -8.93 -5.14 15.76
N SER A 266 -8.60 -4.94 14.48
CA SER A 266 -9.32 -5.58 13.37
C SER A 266 -9.25 -7.10 13.46
N LEU A 267 -8.07 -7.66 13.76
CA LEU A 267 -7.91 -9.09 13.99
C LEU A 267 -8.79 -9.56 15.14
N ARG A 268 -8.80 -8.87 16.28
CA ARG A 268 -9.60 -9.29 17.43
C ARG A 268 -11.10 -9.31 17.14
N LEU A 269 -11.59 -8.31 16.43
CA LEU A 269 -13.01 -8.14 16.09
C LEU A 269 -13.45 -9.13 15.00
N LEU A 270 -12.61 -9.36 13.99
CA LEU A 270 -12.92 -10.20 12.84
C LEU A 270 -12.51 -11.67 13.02
N MET A 271 -11.74 -12.03 14.07
CA MET A 271 -11.26 -13.40 14.32
C MET A 271 -12.35 -14.50 14.17
N PRO A 272 -13.60 -14.30 14.62
CA PRO A 272 -14.65 -15.32 14.45
C PRO A 272 -15.03 -15.60 13.00
N VAL A 273 -14.73 -14.70 12.07
CA VAL A 273 -15.10 -14.83 10.65
C VAL A 273 -13.91 -14.90 9.72
N LEU A 274 -12.70 -14.57 10.17
CA LEU A 274 -11.46 -14.75 9.42
C LEU A 274 -11.06 -16.22 9.30
N GLN A 275 -10.43 -16.57 8.19
CA GLN A 275 -9.74 -17.85 8.04
C GLN A 275 -8.52 -17.92 8.97
N PRO A 276 -8.15 -19.13 9.47
CA PRO A 276 -6.94 -19.32 10.27
C PRO A 276 -5.68 -18.67 9.69
N ALA A 277 -5.41 -18.91 8.41
CA ALA A 277 -4.24 -18.36 7.73
C ALA A 277 -4.30 -16.82 7.63
N ALA A 278 -5.50 -16.23 7.54
CA ALA A 278 -5.66 -14.78 7.52
C ALA A 278 -5.33 -14.16 8.89
N VAL A 279 -5.76 -14.79 9.99
CA VAL A 279 -5.40 -14.37 11.36
C VAL A 279 -3.88 -14.44 11.56
N GLU A 280 -3.26 -15.56 11.15
CA GLU A 280 -1.81 -15.77 11.23
C GLU A 280 -1.02 -14.77 10.36
N ALA A 281 -1.54 -14.39 9.19
CA ALA A 281 -0.94 -13.36 8.35
C ALA A 281 -0.97 -11.99 9.03
N GLY A 282 -2.11 -11.59 9.61
CA GLY A 282 -2.20 -10.34 10.35
C GLY A 282 -1.28 -10.30 11.57
N LEU A 283 -1.23 -11.37 12.37
CA LEU A 283 -0.27 -11.45 13.48
C LEU A 283 1.18 -11.43 12.99
N SER A 284 1.50 -12.15 11.92
CA SER A 284 2.84 -12.14 11.32
C SER A 284 3.24 -10.74 10.84
N SER A 285 2.29 -9.94 10.35
CA SER A 285 2.55 -8.56 9.93
C SER A 285 2.97 -7.66 11.09
N VAL A 286 2.39 -7.87 12.28
CA VAL A 286 2.77 -7.16 13.52
C VAL A 286 4.15 -7.63 13.98
N LEU A 287 4.38 -8.95 14.03
CA LEU A 287 5.65 -9.53 14.48
C LEU A 287 6.84 -9.07 13.61
N ALA A 288 6.64 -8.95 12.29
CA ALA A 288 7.66 -8.50 11.35
C ALA A 288 8.12 -7.04 11.58
N ARG A 289 7.39 -6.28 12.41
CA ARG A 289 7.61 -4.86 12.70
C ARG A 289 7.86 -4.60 14.18
N LEU A 290 8.20 -5.63 14.95
CA LEU A 290 8.62 -5.44 16.33
C LEU A 290 10.00 -4.79 16.38
N ALA A 291 10.18 -3.88 17.33
CA ALA A 291 11.50 -3.40 17.69
C ALA A 291 12.36 -4.53 18.31
N PRO A 292 13.69 -4.37 18.35
CA PRO A 292 14.57 -5.33 18.99
C PRO A 292 14.26 -5.61 20.47
N ASN A 293 13.64 -4.66 21.18
CA ASN A 293 13.20 -4.79 22.57
C ASN A 293 11.78 -5.37 22.73
N GLY A 294 10.98 -5.45 21.66
CA GLY A 294 9.61 -5.98 21.71
C GLY A 294 8.49 -4.94 21.61
N GLU A 295 8.82 -3.65 21.41
CA GLU A 295 7.80 -2.63 21.08
C GLU A 295 7.11 -2.97 19.75
N VAL A 296 5.81 -2.75 19.68
CA VAL A 296 5.00 -2.88 18.46
C VAL A 296 5.06 -1.58 17.69
N ALA A 297 5.44 -1.65 16.41
CA ALA A 297 5.39 -0.47 15.56
C ALA A 297 3.94 0.03 15.42
N HIS A 298 3.77 1.34 15.63
CA HIS A 298 2.53 2.06 15.41
C HIS A 298 2.21 2.20 13.92
N GLU A 299 3.20 2.62 13.13
CA GLU A 299 3.10 2.87 11.69
C GLU A 299 4.43 2.50 11.01
N GLU A 300 4.40 2.29 9.70
CA GLU A 300 5.61 2.14 8.88
C GLU A 300 5.72 3.20 7.77
N ASP A 301 6.93 3.71 7.62
CA ASP A 301 7.37 4.41 6.43
C ASP A 301 8.02 3.39 5.49
N ILE A 302 7.49 3.29 4.27
CA ILE A 302 7.94 2.34 3.25
C ILE A 302 7.97 3.01 1.87
N GLY A 303 8.45 2.28 0.87
CA GLY A 303 8.53 2.74 -0.51
C GLY A 303 9.29 4.06 -0.58
N GLU A 304 8.79 5.01 -1.34
CA GLU A 304 9.49 6.29 -1.47
C GLU A 304 9.48 7.16 -0.22
N PHE A 305 8.48 7.04 0.66
CA PHE A 305 8.50 7.84 1.88
C PHE A 305 9.69 7.45 2.77
N ALA A 306 10.02 6.15 2.84
CA ALA A 306 11.24 5.68 3.49
C ALA A 306 12.50 6.24 2.80
N VAL A 307 12.56 6.25 1.47
CA VAL A 307 13.70 6.83 0.72
C VAL A 307 13.90 8.31 1.08
N LEU A 308 12.84 9.10 1.03
CA LEU A 308 12.88 10.53 1.35
C LEU A 308 13.32 10.76 2.81
N ARG A 309 12.80 9.98 3.74
CA ARG A 309 13.14 10.10 5.16
C ARG A 309 14.56 9.64 5.46
N ASN A 310 15.03 8.55 4.87
CA ASN A 310 16.42 8.10 4.99
C ASN A 310 17.40 9.12 4.39
N GLU A 311 17.09 9.69 3.22
CA GLU A 311 17.92 10.73 2.59
C GLU A 311 18.00 11.96 3.50
N LYS A 312 16.86 12.44 4.02
CA LYS A 312 16.80 13.58 4.94
C LYS A 312 17.54 13.35 6.26
N GLU A 313 17.54 12.12 6.77
CA GLU A 313 18.22 11.74 8.02
C GLU A 313 19.69 11.31 7.80
N GLY A 314 20.24 11.51 6.59
CA GLY A 314 21.65 11.24 6.29
C GLY A 314 22.00 9.75 6.11
N ARG A 315 21.01 8.86 6.00
CA ARG A 315 21.18 7.41 5.77
C ARG A 315 21.27 7.04 4.28
N GLY A 316 21.23 8.04 3.40
CA GLY A 316 21.31 7.87 1.95
C GLY A 316 19.96 7.53 1.30
N ARG A 317 19.98 7.35 -0.03
CA ARG A 317 18.78 7.06 -0.84
C ARG A 317 18.46 5.56 -0.81
N VAL A 318 17.98 5.10 0.33
CA VAL A 318 17.65 3.68 0.56
C VAL A 318 16.19 3.51 0.98
N ALA A 319 15.55 2.45 0.48
CA ALA A 319 14.16 2.13 0.77
C ALA A 319 13.97 1.32 2.06
N THR A 320 14.99 1.23 2.92
CA THR A 320 14.91 0.54 4.22
C THR A 320 13.75 1.12 5.03
N PRO A 321 12.75 0.31 5.41
CA PRO A 321 11.60 0.78 6.16
C PRO A 321 12.00 1.47 7.47
N ILE A 322 11.21 2.45 7.88
CA ILE A 322 11.35 3.09 9.19
C ILE A 322 10.06 2.86 9.95
N PHE A 323 10.16 2.25 11.12
CA PHE A 323 9.03 1.95 11.97
C PHE A 323 8.91 3.00 13.08
N ASP A 324 7.70 3.52 13.29
CA ASP A 324 7.40 4.44 14.39
C ASP A 324 6.92 3.66 15.61
N TYR A 325 7.43 4.01 16.79
CA TYR A 325 7.09 3.39 18.08
C TYR A 325 6.65 4.46 19.10
N ALA A 326 6.07 5.56 18.61
CA ALA A 326 5.66 6.66 19.46
C ALA A 326 4.41 6.35 20.30
N MET A 327 3.52 5.49 19.78
CA MET A 327 2.28 5.11 20.43
C MET A 327 2.47 3.90 21.34
N VAL A 328 1.76 3.93 22.46
CA VAL A 328 1.97 3.07 23.64
C VAL A 328 1.06 1.86 23.64
N ASP A 329 -0.17 2.11 23.20
CA ASP A 329 -1.30 1.19 23.26
C ASP A 329 -1.08 -0.03 22.37
N ASP A 330 -0.33 0.12 21.27
CA ASP A 330 0.06 -0.96 20.37
C ASP A 330 0.74 -2.13 21.12
N ASP A 331 1.65 -1.82 22.05
CA ASP A 331 2.44 -2.80 22.81
C ASP A 331 1.56 -3.78 23.59
N PHE A 332 0.52 -3.25 24.24
CA PHE A 332 -0.33 -3.97 25.19
C PHE A 332 -1.41 -4.80 24.50
N MET A 333 -1.63 -4.59 23.20
CA MET A 333 -2.67 -5.30 22.45
C MET A 333 -2.20 -6.64 21.89
N LEU A 334 -0.91 -6.84 21.64
CA LEU A 334 -0.43 -8.06 20.99
C LEU A 334 -0.72 -9.31 21.84
N ALA A 335 -0.46 -9.27 23.14
CA ALA A 335 -0.68 -10.40 24.05
C ALA A 335 -2.15 -10.88 24.11
N PRO A 336 -3.17 -10.04 24.37
CA PRO A 336 -4.55 -10.50 24.41
C PRO A 336 -5.06 -11.00 23.05
N VAL A 337 -4.59 -10.43 21.93
CA VAL A 337 -4.95 -10.91 20.58
C VAL A 337 -4.30 -12.27 20.29
N ALA A 338 -3.02 -12.42 20.63
CA ALA A 338 -2.28 -13.67 20.50
C ALA A 338 -2.93 -14.78 21.33
N ARG A 339 -3.27 -14.51 22.59
CA ARG A 339 -3.97 -15.45 23.47
C ARG A 339 -5.30 -15.90 22.86
N ALA A 340 -6.12 -14.97 22.39
CA ALA A 340 -7.42 -15.29 21.78
C ALA A 340 -7.28 -16.24 20.58
N TRP A 341 -6.20 -16.11 19.81
CA TRP A 341 -5.89 -17.00 18.70
C TRP A 341 -5.34 -18.36 19.18
N LEU A 342 -4.24 -18.32 19.94
CA LEU A 342 -3.43 -19.49 20.31
C LEU A 342 -4.17 -20.45 21.25
N ASP A 343 -4.98 -19.94 22.18
CA ASP A 343 -5.76 -20.76 23.10
C ASP A 343 -7.13 -21.14 22.50
N GLY A 344 -7.57 -20.41 21.48
CA GLY A 344 -8.85 -20.58 20.82
C GLY A 344 -8.75 -21.38 19.53
N ARG A 345 -9.29 -20.81 18.44
CA ARG A 345 -9.39 -21.46 17.12
C ARG A 345 -8.03 -21.84 16.50
N GLY A 346 -6.95 -21.21 16.93
CA GLY A 346 -5.60 -21.49 16.47
C GLY A 346 -4.88 -22.60 17.22
N ARG A 347 -5.47 -23.17 18.29
CA ARG A 347 -4.79 -24.11 19.20
C ARG A 347 -4.16 -25.30 18.50
N ALA A 348 -4.86 -25.90 17.53
CA ALA A 348 -4.35 -27.04 16.76
C ALA A 348 -3.12 -26.68 15.88
N ARG A 349 -2.95 -25.40 15.56
CA ARG A 349 -1.87 -24.87 14.69
C ARG A 349 -0.75 -24.19 15.49
N ALA A 350 -1.02 -23.84 16.74
CA ALA A 350 -0.18 -22.99 17.57
C ALA A 350 1.28 -23.49 17.65
N ALA A 351 1.50 -24.76 17.99
CA ALA A 351 2.86 -25.29 18.16
C ALA A 351 3.71 -25.16 16.88
N ALA A 352 3.18 -25.61 15.74
CA ALA A 352 3.87 -25.53 14.46
C ALA A 352 4.07 -24.08 14.01
N TRP A 353 3.06 -23.22 14.20
CA TRP A 353 3.14 -21.83 13.81
C TRP A 353 4.13 -21.03 14.66
N LEU A 354 4.16 -21.23 15.98
CA LEU A 354 5.14 -20.60 16.88
C LEU A 354 6.58 -21.07 16.59
N ALA A 355 6.76 -22.33 16.19
CA ALA A 355 8.07 -22.88 15.81
C ALA A 355 8.56 -22.38 14.43
N SER A 356 7.65 -21.94 13.56
CA SER A 356 7.99 -21.43 12.23
C SER A 356 8.72 -20.08 12.31
N ARG A 357 9.55 -19.78 11.29
CA ARG A 357 10.39 -18.58 11.23
C ARG A 357 9.81 -17.49 10.35
N ASP A 358 10.04 -16.24 10.72
CA ASP A 358 9.73 -15.06 9.89
C ASP A 358 10.81 -14.86 8.80
N ALA A 359 10.71 -13.75 8.07
CA ALA A 359 11.67 -13.43 7.01
C ALA A 359 13.09 -13.15 7.54
N SER A 360 13.23 -12.74 8.81
CA SER A 360 14.53 -12.57 9.46
C SER A 360 15.15 -13.89 9.94
N GLY A 361 14.41 -14.99 9.84
CA GLY A 361 14.82 -16.28 10.37
C GLY A 361 14.56 -16.43 11.88
N THR A 362 13.83 -15.53 12.53
CA THR A 362 13.48 -15.63 13.96
C THR A 362 12.22 -16.46 14.15
N ARG A 363 12.15 -17.33 15.17
CA ARG A 363 10.90 -18.08 15.42
C ARG A 363 9.82 -17.12 15.90
N ARG A 364 8.59 -17.31 15.42
CA ARG A 364 7.44 -16.47 15.81
C ARG A 364 7.19 -16.51 17.32
N GLY A 365 7.40 -17.65 17.96
CA GLY A 365 7.32 -17.77 19.42
C GLY A 365 8.31 -16.88 20.17
N ASP A 366 9.54 -16.74 19.66
CA ASP A 366 10.56 -15.89 20.28
C ASP A 366 10.18 -14.39 20.14
N LEU A 367 9.54 -14.01 19.03
CA LEU A 367 9.03 -12.65 18.80
C LEU A 367 7.88 -12.29 19.76
N PHE A 368 6.95 -13.22 19.99
CA PHE A 368 5.91 -13.04 21.01
C PHE A 368 6.51 -12.92 22.41
N ALA A 369 7.41 -13.83 22.78
CA ALA A 369 8.06 -13.82 24.09
C ALA A 369 8.78 -12.48 24.35
N ARG A 370 9.41 -11.89 23.32
CA ARG A 370 10.05 -10.58 23.40
C ARG A 370 9.06 -9.46 23.76
N ASN A 371 7.94 -9.36 23.03
CA ASN A 371 6.91 -8.38 23.36
C ASN A 371 6.29 -8.63 24.75
N PHE A 372 6.08 -9.89 25.13
CA PHE A 372 5.50 -10.21 26.44
C PHE A 372 6.45 -9.82 27.57
N ALA A 373 7.75 -10.10 27.43
CA ALA A 373 8.77 -9.66 28.37
C ALA A 373 8.81 -8.12 28.49
N TRP A 374 8.73 -7.42 27.36
CA TRP A 374 8.64 -5.96 27.31
C TRP A 374 7.44 -5.41 28.08
N VAL A 375 6.24 -5.97 27.85
CA VAL A 375 5.00 -5.56 28.51
C VAL A 375 5.05 -5.85 30.02
N VAL A 376 5.55 -7.03 30.42
CA VAL A 376 5.69 -7.40 31.84
C VAL A 376 6.64 -6.44 32.57
N ASP A 377 7.80 -6.15 31.99
CA ASP A 377 8.76 -5.19 32.56
C ASP A 377 8.13 -3.79 32.70
N ARG A 378 7.47 -3.31 31.64
CA ARG A 378 6.78 -2.01 31.63
C ARG A 378 5.64 -1.89 32.64
N THR A 379 5.00 -3.00 32.99
CA THR A 379 3.83 -3.02 33.89
C THR A 379 4.14 -3.50 35.29
N ALA A 380 5.39 -3.88 35.59
CA ALA A 380 5.79 -4.43 36.88
C ALA A 380 5.43 -3.51 38.05
N ALA A 381 5.63 -2.19 37.91
CA ALA A 381 5.29 -1.22 38.96
C ALA A 381 3.78 -1.12 39.20
N PHE A 382 2.96 -1.21 38.14
CA PHE A 382 1.50 -1.21 38.27
C PHE A 382 0.98 -2.54 38.84
N ALA A 383 1.60 -3.67 38.47
CA ALA A 383 1.25 -4.97 39.02
C ALA A 383 1.56 -5.08 40.53
N ALA A 384 2.66 -4.46 40.98
CA ALA A 384 3.03 -4.43 42.39
C ALA A 384 2.17 -3.46 43.23
N ASP A 385 1.76 -2.34 42.64
CA ASP A 385 1.00 -1.27 43.30
C ASP A 385 0.00 -0.64 42.31
N PRO A 386 -1.23 -1.19 42.20
CA PRO A 386 -2.23 -0.75 41.22
C PRO A 386 -2.75 0.67 41.49
N ALA A 387 -2.06 1.66 40.91
CA ALA A 387 -2.43 3.06 41.01
C ALA A 387 -2.16 3.79 39.69
N TYR A 388 -2.94 4.84 39.38
CA TYR A 388 -2.83 5.53 38.09
C TYR A 388 -1.45 6.16 37.86
N GLN A 389 -0.75 6.55 38.94
CA GLN A 389 0.61 7.07 38.88
C GLN A 389 1.64 6.01 38.44
N ARG A 390 1.28 4.72 38.48
CA ARG A 390 2.12 3.57 38.11
C ARG A 390 1.79 3.03 36.72
N LEU A 391 0.66 3.43 36.11
CA LEU A 391 0.27 3.03 34.74
C LEU A 391 1.28 3.48 33.67
N SER A 392 2.01 4.57 33.91
CA SER A 392 2.77 5.25 32.85
C SER A 392 4.07 5.92 33.34
N ARG A 393 4.56 5.54 34.54
CA ARG A 393 5.68 6.22 35.22
C ARG A 393 6.98 6.29 34.40
N HIS A 394 7.08 5.56 33.27
CA HIS A 394 8.25 5.48 32.40
C HIS A 394 7.96 5.84 30.93
N TRP A 395 6.90 6.61 30.64
CA TRP A 395 6.82 7.29 29.34
C TRP A 395 7.50 8.65 29.44
N PRO A 396 8.82 8.80 29.16
CA PRO A 396 9.29 10.11 28.74
C PRO A 396 8.41 10.48 27.56
N VAL A 397 7.99 11.74 27.48
CA VAL A 397 7.28 12.28 26.32
C VAL A 397 8.20 12.05 25.11
N ARG A 398 8.07 10.88 24.47
CA ARG A 398 8.71 10.56 23.22
C ARG A 398 8.06 11.50 22.22
N ARG A 399 8.89 12.17 21.42
CA ARG A 399 8.53 13.30 20.55
C ARG A 399 7.11 13.14 20.01
N PRO A 400 6.27 14.19 20.07
CA PRO A 400 4.89 14.08 19.66
C PRO A 400 4.82 13.46 18.26
N CYS A 401 3.96 12.46 18.11
CA CYS A 401 3.59 11.92 16.81
C CYS A 401 3.34 13.12 15.87
N LEU A 402 4.04 13.15 14.72
CA LEU A 402 3.93 14.24 13.76
C LEU A 402 2.50 14.41 13.19
N ILE A 403 1.60 13.48 13.50
CA ILE A 403 0.16 13.56 13.23
C ILE A 403 -0.56 14.51 14.21
N ALA A 404 -0.11 14.63 15.47
CA ALA A 404 -0.83 15.37 16.51
C ALA A 404 -0.43 16.86 16.63
N THR A 405 0.66 17.30 16.00
CA THR A 405 1.13 18.71 16.08
C THR A 405 0.70 19.59 14.91
N ARG A 406 -0.04 19.06 13.93
CA ARG A 406 -0.68 19.86 12.90
C ARG A 406 -2.18 19.84 13.16
N ARG A 407 -2.72 21.00 13.58
CA ARG A 407 -4.15 21.22 13.78
C ARG A 407 -4.93 20.69 12.57
N TRP A 408 -5.97 19.91 12.86
CA TRP A 408 -6.95 19.38 11.93
C TRP A 408 -7.61 20.48 11.08
#